data_AF-G4AAY5-F1
#
_entry.id   AF-G4AAY5-F1
#
_cell.length_a   1.000
_cell.length_b   1.000
_cell.length_c   1.000
_cell.angle_alpha   90.00
_cell.angle_beta   90.00
_cell.angle_gamma   90.00
#
_symmetry.space_group_name_H-M   'P 1'
#
loop_
_entity.id
_entity.type
_entity.pdbx_description
1 polymer ?
#
loop_
_entity_poly.entity_id
_entity_poly.type
_entity_poly.pdbx_seq_one_letter_code
_entity_poly.pdbx_strand_id
1 'polypeptide(L)'
;MELVFIRHGFSEWNAKNLFTGWRDVNLTERGVEEAKTAGKKLSDAGFEFDIAFTSVLTRAIKTCNIVLEESHQLWIPQVKNWRLNERHYGELQGLDKKATAEKYGDEQVHIWRRSYDTLPPLLDPKDPNSAHNDRRYAHLPDDVIPDGRKPESHVSARASILG
;
A
#
# COMPACT_ATOMS: atom_id res chain seq x y z
N MET A 1 24.89 -2.86 8.48
CA MET A 1 23.48 -2.45 8.52
C MET A 1 22.91 -2.66 7.13
N GLU A 2 22.03 -3.63 7.01
CA GLU A 2 21.33 -3.94 5.77
C GLU A 2 19.88 -3.52 5.93
N LEU A 3 19.22 -3.21 4.82
CA LEU A 3 17.83 -2.81 4.83
C LEU A 3 17.09 -3.59 3.75
N VAL A 4 16.08 -4.35 4.15
CA VAL A 4 15.24 -5.11 3.24
C VAL A 4 13.95 -4.36 2.99
N PHE A 5 13.57 -4.25 1.71
CA PHE A 5 12.31 -3.65 1.27
C PHE A 5 11.45 -4.68 0.57
N ILE A 6 10.23 -4.88 1.06
CA ILE A 6 9.27 -5.80 0.46
C ILE A 6 8.00 -5.03 0.08
N ARG A 7 7.59 -5.17 -1.17
CA ARG A 7 6.27 -4.74 -1.64
C ARG A 7 5.25 -5.83 -1.34
N HIS A 8 4.05 -5.44 -0.93
CA HIS A 8 2.95 -6.39 -0.71
C HIS A 8 2.67 -7.24 -1.96
N GLY A 9 2.20 -8.47 -1.75
CA GLY A 9 1.80 -9.38 -2.82
C GLY A 9 0.58 -8.90 -3.62
N PHE A 10 0.24 -9.63 -4.67
CA PHE A 10 -0.89 -9.33 -5.54
C PHE A 10 -2.22 -9.23 -4.79
N SER A 11 -2.97 -8.14 -5.00
CA SER A 11 -4.25 -7.86 -4.31
C SER A 11 -5.48 -8.10 -5.18
N GLU A 12 -6.65 -8.23 -4.53
CA GLU A 12 -7.95 -8.40 -5.20
C GLU A 12 -8.23 -7.33 -6.26
N TRP A 13 -7.82 -6.09 -5.99
CA TRP A 13 -8.01 -4.97 -6.92
C TRP A 13 -6.91 -4.88 -7.98
N ASN A 14 -5.75 -5.52 -7.77
CA ASN A 14 -4.82 -5.73 -8.87
C ASN A 14 -5.40 -6.72 -9.88
N ALA A 15 -6.04 -7.80 -9.41
CA ALA A 15 -6.72 -8.77 -10.28
C ALA A 15 -7.85 -8.14 -11.11
N LYS A 16 -8.58 -7.17 -10.52
CA LYS A 16 -9.67 -6.43 -11.17
C LYS A 16 -9.21 -5.18 -11.92
N ASN A 17 -7.91 -4.92 -12.02
CA ASN A 17 -7.34 -3.73 -12.67
C ASN A 17 -7.86 -2.37 -12.12
N LEU A 18 -8.27 -2.31 -10.86
CA LEU A 18 -8.79 -1.10 -10.22
C LEU A 18 -7.67 -0.22 -9.65
N PHE A 19 -7.90 1.08 -9.53
CA PHE A 19 -7.08 1.96 -8.69
C PHE A 19 -7.38 1.71 -7.21
N THR A 20 -6.36 1.40 -6.41
CA THR A 20 -6.55 1.00 -5.00
C THR A 20 -6.33 2.15 -4.02
N GLY A 21 -5.12 2.71 -3.98
CA GLY A 21 -4.75 3.71 -2.97
C GLY A 21 -4.98 3.23 -1.54
N TRP A 22 -5.66 4.02 -0.72
CA TRP A 22 -5.89 3.72 0.71
C TRP A 22 -7.04 2.75 0.96
N ARG A 23 -7.69 2.25 -0.11
CA ARG A 23 -8.71 1.22 0.02
C ARG A 23 -8.13 -0.05 0.62
N ASP A 24 -8.82 -0.58 1.62
CA ASP A 24 -8.35 -1.73 2.37
C ASP A 24 -8.82 -3.03 1.74
N VAL A 25 -8.06 -3.46 0.74
CA VAL A 25 -8.32 -4.69 -0.02
C VAL A 25 -7.39 -5.79 0.43
N ASN A 26 -7.84 -7.03 0.26
CA ASN A 26 -7.08 -8.20 0.68
C ASN A 26 -6.05 -8.63 -0.39
N LEU A 27 -5.14 -9.52 0.00
CA LEU A 27 -4.32 -10.28 -0.93
C LEU A 27 -5.18 -11.32 -1.65
N THR A 28 -4.82 -11.67 -2.87
CA THR A 28 -5.30 -12.89 -3.51
C THR A 28 -4.50 -14.10 -3.01
N GLU A 29 -4.94 -15.32 -3.34
CA GLU A 29 -4.14 -16.54 -3.12
C GLU A 29 -2.74 -16.42 -3.74
N ARG A 30 -2.67 -15.90 -4.97
CA ARG A 30 -1.38 -15.58 -5.62
C ARG A 30 -0.54 -14.63 -4.76
N GLY A 31 -1.12 -13.57 -4.22
CA GLY A 31 -0.40 -12.61 -3.37
C GLY A 31 0.09 -13.21 -2.05
N VAL A 32 -0.63 -14.19 -1.51
CA VAL A 32 -0.20 -14.98 -0.34
C VAL A 32 1.02 -15.83 -0.71
N GLU A 33 0.98 -16.56 -1.83
CA GLU A 33 2.11 -17.39 -2.27
C GLU A 33 3.36 -16.57 -2.65
N GLU A 34 3.18 -15.37 -3.22
CA GLU A 34 4.27 -14.41 -3.44
C GLU A 34 4.95 -14.02 -2.11
N ALA A 35 4.17 -13.74 -1.06
CA ALA A 35 4.69 -13.41 0.26
C ALA A 35 5.42 -14.60 0.91
N LYS A 36 4.87 -15.81 0.80
CA LYS A 36 5.52 -17.02 1.32
C LYS A 36 6.86 -17.28 0.65
N THR A 37 6.89 -17.15 -0.69
CA THR A 37 8.11 -17.30 -1.47
C THR A 37 9.18 -16.29 -1.04
N ALA A 38 8.79 -15.04 -0.76
CA ALA A 38 9.71 -14.02 -0.27
C ALA A 38 10.27 -14.36 1.12
N GLY A 39 9.43 -14.80 2.07
CA GLY A 39 9.88 -15.21 3.40
C GLY A 39 10.87 -16.38 3.38
N LYS A 40 10.57 -17.42 2.59
CA LYS A 40 11.49 -18.56 2.41
C LYS A 40 12.84 -18.13 1.85
N LYS A 41 12.86 -17.27 0.82
CA LYS A 41 14.11 -16.76 0.24
C LYS A 41 14.95 -15.97 1.24
N LEU A 42 14.32 -15.20 2.12
CA LEU A 42 15.02 -14.46 3.17
C LEU A 42 15.60 -15.40 4.22
N SER A 43 14.84 -16.42 4.60
CA SER A 43 15.32 -17.50 5.48
C SER A 43 16.52 -18.24 4.88
N ASP A 44 16.41 -18.68 3.63
CA ASP A 44 17.45 -19.43 2.92
C ASP A 44 18.73 -18.62 2.73
N ALA A 45 18.60 -17.29 2.61
CA ALA A 45 19.72 -16.37 2.52
C ALA A 45 20.29 -15.96 3.90
N GLY A 46 19.70 -16.42 5.01
CA GLY A 46 20.17 -16.16 6.36
C GLY A 46 19.88 -14.75 6.88
N PHE A 47 18.82 -14.09 6.39
CA PHE A 47 18.41 -12.78 6.91
C PHE A 47 17.73 -12.91 8.27
N GLU A 48 18.25 -12.17 9.25
CA GLU A 48 17.64 -11.94 10.56
C GLU A 48 17.21 -10.48 10.65
N PHE A 49 16.11 -10.23 11.37
CA PHE A 49 15.49 -8.92 11.52
C PHE A 49 15.29 -8.61 12.99
N ASP A 50 15.63 -7.40 13.41
CA ASP A 50 15.41 -6.90 14.75
C ASP A 50 14.03 -6.23 14.87
N ILE A 51 13.52 -5.65 13.77
CA ILE A 51 12.25 -4.94 13.73
C ILE A 51 11.62 -4.94 12.35
N ALA A 52 10.28 -5.00 12.30
CA ALA A 52 9.52 -4.83 11.06
C ALA A 52 8.64 -3.58 11.06
N PHE A 53 8.61 -2.86 9.94
CA PHE A 53 7.69 -1.77 9.70
C PHE A 53 6.67 -2.15 8.61
N THR A 54 5.42 -1.69 8.73
CA THR A 54 4.40 -1.88 7.69
C THR A 54 3.36 -0.76 7.71
N SER A 55 2.57 -0.66 6.64
CA SER A 55 1.44 0.27 6.58
C SER A 55 0.29 -0.14 7.50
N VAL A 56 -0.78 0.67 7.56
CA VAL A 56 -2.03 0.26 8.24
C VAL A 56 -3.01 -0.45 7.31
N LEU A 57 -2.58 -0.81 6.09
CA LEU A 57 -3.39 -1.50 5.09
C LEU A 57 -3.20 -3.02 5.15
N THR A 58 -4.32 -3.76 5.14
CA THR A 58 -4.41 -5.21 5.33
C THR A 58 -3.45 -5.98 4.45
N ARG A 59 -3.35 -5.65 3.15
CA ARG A 59 -2.44 -6.32 2.21
C ARG A 59 -0.97 -6.26 2.61
N ALA A 60 -0.49 -5.13 3.12
CA ALA A 60 0.90 -4.97 3.55
C ALA A 60 1.16 -5.64 4.91
N ILE A 61 0.18 -5.55 5.83
CA ILE A 61 0.24 -6.23 7.13
C ILE A 61 0.32 -7.74 6.92
N LYS A 62 -0.56 -8.30 6.07
CA LYS A 62 -0.55 -9.74 5.75
C LYS A 62 0.74 -10.18 5.10
N THR A 63 1.24 -9.44 4.10
CA THR A 63 2.55 -9.77 3.50
C THR A 63 3.66 -9.77 4.55
N CYS A 64 3.72 -8.76 5.43
CA CYS A 64 4.70 -8.70 6.51
C CYS A 64 4.62 -9.93 7.44
N ASN A 65 3.42 -10.27 7.90
CA ASN A 65 3.21 -11.42 8.78
C ASN A 65 3.62 -12.73 8.11
N ILE A 66 3.22 -12.95 6.84
CA ILE A 66 3.57 -14.16 6.10
C ILE A 66 5.08 -14.26 5.90
N VAL A 67 5.75 -13.16 5.57
CA VAL A 67 7.22 -13.14 5.43
C VAL A 67 7.89 -13.52 6.75
N LEU A 68 7.44 -12.96 7.87
CA LEU A 68 7.99 -13.27 9.20
C LEU A 68 7.68 -14.70 9.65
N GLU A 69 6.52 -15.24 9.29
CA GLU A 69 6.15 -16.64 9.53
C GLU A 69 7.09 -17.59 8.79
N GLU A 70 7.30 -17.33 7.50
CA GLU A 70 8.09 -18.18 6.61
C GLU A 70 9.60 -18.00 6.77
N SER A 71 10.02 -16.94 7.48
CA SER A 71 11.41 -16.73 7.93
C SER A 71 11.62 -17.02 9.42
N HIS A 72 10.63 -17.65 10.07
CA HIS A 72 10.69 -18.09 11.48
C HIS A 72 10.93 -16.97 12.51
N GLN A 73 10.45 -15.77 12.23
CA GLN A 73 10.73 -14.53 12.99
C GLN A 73 9.45 -13.78 13.40
N LEU A 74 8.32 -14.45 13.58
CA LEU A 74 7.04 -13.83 13.99
C LEU A 74 7.09 -13.05 15.32
N TRP A 75 8.06 -13.35 16.18
CA TRP A 75 8.20 -12.77 17.51
C TRP A 75 8.78 -11.35 17.51
N ILE A 76 9.36 -10.90 16.38
CA ILE A 76 10.00 -9.58 16.33
C ILE A 76 8.95 -8.46 16.43
N PRO A 77 9.31 -7.29 17.00
CA PRO A 77 8.43 -6.14 17.04
C PRO A 77 7.96 -5.69 15.64
N GLN A 78 6.68 -5.36 15.53
CA GLN A 78 6.10 -4.80 14.31
C GLN A 78 5.49 -3.42 14.55
N VAL A 79 5.92 -2.42 13.76
CA VAL A 79 5.40 -1.05 13.81
C VAL A 79 4.53 -0.77 12.59
N LYS A 80 3.27 -0.38 12.85
CA LYS A 80 2.30 -0.01 11.81
C LYS A 80 2.19 1.50 11.72
N ASN A 81 2.32 2.08 10.53
CA ASN A 81 2.24 3.54 10.37
C ASN A 81 1.54 3.94 9.06
N TRP A 82 0.58 4.86 9.13
CA TRP A 82 -0.16 5.36 7.96
C TRP A 82 0.74 6.08 6.95
N ARG A 83 1.89 6.62 7.40
CA ARG A 83 2.90 7.22 6.51
C ARG A 83 3.49 6.21 5.53
N LEU A 84 3.36 4.91 5.84
CA LEU A 84 3.77 3.81 4.96
C LEU A 84 2.63 3.31 4.05
N ASN A 85 1.44 3.92 4.09
CA ASN A 85 0.35 3.57 3.18
C ASN A 85 0.73 3.89 1.73
N GLU A 86 0.11 3.19 0.78
CA GLU A 86 0.22 3.49 -0.66
C GLU A 86 -0.22 4.94 -0.97
N ARG A 87 0.14 5.47 -2.13
CA ARG A 87 -0.35 6.78 -2.57
C ARG A 87 -1.90 6.84 -2.59
N HIS A 88 -2.49 7.90 -2.04
CA HIS A 88 -3.94 8.13 -2.11
C HIS A 88 -4.34 8.54 -3.54
N TYR A 89 -5.25 7.78 -4.15
CA TYR A 89 -5.67 8.00 -5.54
C TYR A 89 -6.91 8.91 -5.67
N GLY A 90 -7.42 9.44 -4.56
CA GLY A 90 -8.60 10.30 -4.53
C GLY A 90 -9.83 9.63 -5.12
N GLU A 91 -10.57 10.36 -5.95
CA GLU A 91 -11.81 9.85 -6.59
C GLU A 91 -11.53 8.66 -7.53
N LEU A 92 -10.28 8.46 -7.97
CA LEU A 92 -9.96 7.33 -8.84
C LEU A 92 -10.09 6.00 -8.10
N GLN A 93 -10.06 5.98 -6.76
CA GLN A 93 -10.10 4.74 -5.97
C GLN A 93 -11.38 3.94 -6.22
N GLY A 94 -11.22 2.75 -6.80
CA GLY A 94 -12.32 1.83 -7.16
C GLY A 94 -12.67 1.84 -8.64
N LEU A 95 -12.16 2.80 -9.41
CA LEU A 95 -12.36 2.84 -10.86
C LEU A 95 -11.45 1.85 -11.57
N ASP A 96 -11.96 1.23 -12.64
CA ASP A 96 -11.15 0.42 -13.55
C ASP A 96 -10.21 1.32 -14.36
N LYS A 97 -8.93 0.94 -14.43
CA LYS A 97 -7.90 1.77 -15.07
C LYS A 97 -8.12 1.88 -16.58
N LYS A 98 -8.64 0.85 -17.23
CA LYS A 98 -8.88 0.85 -18.67
C LYS A 98 -10.08 1.73 -19.01
N ALA A 99 -11.20 1.55 -18.31
CA ALA A 99 -12.37 2.42 -18.46
C ALA A 99 -12.05 3.89 -18.14
N THR A 100 -11.19 4.14 -17.14
CA THR A 100 -10.72 5.50 -16.83
C THR A 100 -9.88 6.07 -17.97
N ALA A 101 -9.03 5.26 -18.61
CA ALA A 101 -8.23 5.70 -19.76
C ALA A 101 -9.09 5.96 -21.00
N GLU A 102 -10.13 5.15 -21.23
CA GLU A 102 -11.11 5.39 -22.30
C GLU A 102 -11.88 6.71 -22.09
N LYS A 103 -12.19 7.06 -20.84
CA LYS A 103 -12.92 8.29 -20.49
C LYS A 103 -12.05 9.55 -20.50
N TYR A 104 -10.85 9.49 -19.94
CA TYR A 104 -10.00 10.68 -19.70
C TYR A 104 -8.76 10.75 -20.60
N GLY A 105 -8.50 9.71 -21.40
CA GLY A 105 -7.30 9.58 -22.22
C GLY A 105 -6.15 8.87 -21.50
N ASP A 106 -5.41 8.06 -22.26
CA ASP A 106 -4.24 7.33 -21.75
C ASP A 106 -3.17 8.25 -21.17
N GLU A 107 -2.92 9.40 -21.81
CA GLU A 107 -1.92 10.37 -21.34
C GLU A 107 -2.31 10.96 -19.98
N GLN A 108 -3.57 11.33 -19.78
CA GLN A 108 -4.04 11.88 -18.50
C GLN A 108 -3.97 10.84 -17.37
N VAL A 109 -4.36 9.59 -17.66
CA VAL A 109 -4.22 8.48 -16.71
C VAL A 109 -2.74 8.19 -16.42
N HIS A 110 -1.87 8.30 -17.42
CA HIS A 110 -0.42 8.16 -17.24
C HIS A 110 0.12 9.26 -16.33
N ILE A 111 -0.26 10.52 -16.54
CA ILE A 111 0.11 11.67 -15.70
C ILE A 111 -0.33 11.41 -14.25
N TRP A 112 -1.59 11.07 -13.99
CA TRP A 112 -2.03 10.76 -12.62
C TRP A 112 -1.26 9.58 -12.01
N ARG A 113 -0.82 8.59 -12.80
CA ARG A 113 -0.11 7.40 -12.31
C ARG A 113 1.39 7.59 -12.10
N ARG A 114 2.02 8.48 -12.87
CA ARG A 114 3.48 8.53 -13.01
C ARG A 114 4.07 9.91 -12.79
N SER A 115 3.30 10.98 -12.98
CA SER A 115 3.78 12.33 -12.74
C SER A 115 4.12 12.52 -11.26
N TYR A 116 5.23 13.22 -11.01
CA TYR A 116 5.76 13.44 -9.67
C TYR A 116 4.97 14.50 -8.89
N ASP A 117 4.48 15.52 -9.56
CA ASP A 117 3.88 16.72 -8.95
C ASP A 117 2.35 16.80 -9.10
N THR A 118 1.76 15.92 -9.91
CA THR A 118 0.35 16.04 -10.27
C THR A 118 -0.56 15.29 -9.30
N LEU A 119 -1.60 15.97 -8.82
CA LEU A 119 -2.64 15.38 -7.98
C LEU A 119 -3.70 14.65 -8.84
N PRO A 120 -4.23 13.51 -8.37
CA PRO A 120 -5.48 12.98 -8.91
C PRO A 120 -6.66 13.90 -8.50
N PRO A 121 -7.86 13.74 -9.11
CA PRO A 121 -9.07 14.35 -8.59
C PRO A 121 -9.27 13.99 -7.10
N LEU A 122 -9.51 15.00 -6.26
CA LEU A 122 -9.60 14.86 -4.81
C LEU A 122 -10.96 14.28 -4.42
N LEU A 123 -10.96 13.32 -3.49
CA LEU A 123 -12.18 12.77 -2.91
C LEU A 123 -12.85 13.80 -1.99
N ASP A 124 -14.19 13.87 -1.96
CA ASP A 124 -14.88 14.66 -0.94
C ASP A 124 -14.59 14.06 0.45
N PRO A 125 -14.11 14.86 1.44
CA PRO A 125 -13.89 14.39 2.81
C PRO A 125 -15.13 13.74 3.44
N LYS A 126 -16.34 14.12 3.00
CA LYS A 126 -17.63 13.60 3.47
C LYS A 126 -18.08 12.34 2.72
N ASP A 127 -17.37 11.91 1.66
CA ASP A 127 -17.68 10.67 0.98
C ASP A 127 -17.63 9.50 2.00
N PRO A 128 -18.62 8.58 2.01
CA PRO A 128 -18.61 7.41 2.90
C PRO A 128 -17.31 6.59 2.86
N ASN A 129 -16.57 6.73 1.77
CA ASN A 129 -15.31 6.06 1.49
C ASN A 129 -14.05 6.81 1.89
N SER A 130 -14.21 8.04 2.36
CA SER A 130 -13.12 8.89 2.80
C SER A 130 -12.39 8.27 3.99
N ALA A 131 -11.06 8.42 4.01
CA ALA A 131 -10.24 7.98 5.14
C ALA A 131 -10.57 8.74 6.44
N HIS A 132 -11.19 9.91 6.35
CA HIS A 132 -11.70 10.65 7.51
C HIS A 132 -12.73 9.87 8.32
N ASN A 133 -13.49 8.98 7.66
CA ASN A 133 -14.54 8.17 8.28
C ASN A 133 -14.04 6.84 8.85
N ASP A 134 -12.74 6.53 8.68
CA ASP A 134 -12.18 5.25 9.10
C ASP A 134 -11.48 5.37 10.45
N ARG A 135 -11.93 4.55 11.41
CA ARG A 135 -11.41 4.49 12.79
C ARG A 135 -9.89 4.34 12.86
N ARG A 136 -9.24 3.71 11.87
CA ARG A 136 -7.78 3.58 11.82
C ARG A 136 -7.07 4.94 11.85
N TYR A 137 -7.72 6.00 11.38
CA TYR A 137 -7.17 7.35 11.28
C TYR A 137 -7.77 8.33 12.29
N ALA A 138 -8.72 7.92 13.14
CA ALA A 138 -9.45 8.79 14.07
C ALA A 138 -8.59 9.52 15.12
N HIS A 139 -7.33 9.12 15.28
CA HIS A 139 -6.36 9.75 16.20
C HIS A 139 -5.47 10.79 15.49
N LEU A 140 -5.63 10.96 14.17
CA LEU A 140 -4.86 11.90 13.38
C LEU A 140 -5.60 13.25 13.29
N PRO A 141 -4.86 14.37 13.21
CA PRO A 141 -5.44 15.64 12.77
C PRO A 141 -6.09 15.50 11.39
N ASP A 142 -7.24 16.13 11.16
CA ASP A 142 -7.95 16.02 9.89
C ASP A 142 -7.10 16.49 8.70
N ASP A 143 -6.26 17.51 8.88
CA ASP A 143 -5.43 18.10 7.82
C ASP A 143 -4.31 17.17 7.31
N VAL A 144 -4.01 16.06 8.00
CA VAL A 144 -3.02 15.08 7.52
C VAL A 144 -3.63 13.87 6.81
N ILE A 145 -4.96 13.73 6.88
CA ILE A 145 -5.72 12.70 6.17
C ILE A 145 -5.89 13.15 4.71
N PRO A 146 -5.52 12.32 3.72
CA PRO A 146 -5.47 12.76 2.34
C PRO A 146 -6.80 12.55 1.61
N ASP A 147 -7.22 13.55 0.87
CA ASP A 147 -8.27 13.39 -0.16
C ASP A 147 -7.66 12.96 -1.52
N GLY A 148 -6.36 13.09 -1.67
CA GLY A 148 -5.54 12.74 -2.84
C GLY A 148 -4.07 13.07 -2.55
N ARG A 149 -3.11 12.36 -3.14
CA ARG A 149 -1.68 12.65 -2.94
C ARG A 149 -0.89 12.67 -4.25
N LYS A 150 -0.04 13.68 -4.40
CA LYS A 150 1.01 13.72 -5.43
C LYS A 150 2.24 12.90 -4.98
N PRO A 151 2.98 12.24 -5.88
CA PRO A 151 4.20 11.51 -5.50
C PRO A 151 5.27 12.33 -4.80
N GLU A 152 5.39 13.64 -5.04
CA GLU A 152 6.34 14.50 -4.30
C GLU A 152 6.06 14.53 -2.80
N SER A 153 4.78 14.60 -2.42
CA SER A 153 4.32 14.47 -1.03
C SER A 153 4.39 13.03 -0.50
N HIS A 154 4.80 12.09 -1.35
CA HIS A 154 4.83 10.65 -1.13
C HIS A 154 6.11 10.04 -1.74
N VAL A 155 7.28 10.38 -1.20
CA VAL A 155 8.49 9.59 -1.45
C VAL A 155 8.24 8.21 -0.85
N SER A 156 7.89 7.25 -1.73
CA SER A 156 7.10 6.09 -1.35
C SER A 156 7.81 5.20 -0.35
N ALA A 157 7.17 4.97 0.78
CA ALA A 157 7.37 3.78 1.58
C ALA A 157 6.74 2.57 0.87
N ARG A 158 7.42 2.06 -0.17
CA ARG A 158 7.06 0.77 -0.82
C ARG A 158 7.67 -0.43 -0.11
N ALA A 159 7.81 -0.29 1.20
CA ALA A 159 8.95 -0.77 1.91
C ALA A 159 8.47 -1.15 3.31
N SER A 160 8.16 -2.42 3.54
CA SER A 160 8.38 -2.94 4.87
C SER A 160 9.88 -2.83 5.12
N ILE A 161 10.29 -1.88 5.96
CA ILE A 161 11.66 -1.78 6.44
C ILE A 161 11.78 -2.90 7.44
N LEU A 162 12.61 -3.89 7.13
CA LEU A 162 13.07 -4.85 8.11
C LEU A 162 14.51 -4.43 8.43
N GLY A 163 14.72 -4.00 9.67
CA GLY A 163 16.00 -3.53 10.19
C GLY A 163 16.47 -4.42 11.33
#